data_AF-A0A8T4M8V0-F1
#
_entry.id   AF-A0A8T4M8V0-F1
#
_cell.length_a   1.000
_cell.length_b   1.000
_cell.length_c   1.000
_cell.angle_alpha   90.00
_cell.angle_beta   90.00
_cell.angle_gamma   90.00
#
_symmetry.space_group_name_H-M   'P 1'
#
loop_
_entity.id
_entity.type
_entity.pdbx_description
1 polymer ?
#
loop_
_entity_poly.entity_id
_entity_poly.type
_entity_poly.pdbx_seq_one_letter_code
_entity_poly.pdbx_strand_id
1 'polypeptide(L)'
;MTVTPKEATKLSRSEISQVKSLEIEIDKYLANNYNDSGKVYFSTSDNDISNDKVFTEIIRKYEKAGWKITNVSDREGDYLVFEPRRRK
;
A
#
# COMPACT_ATOMS: atom_id res chain seq x y z
N MET A 1 -7.18 -29.21 -6.09
CA MET A 1 -6.22 -28.80 -5.04
C MET A 1 -6.62 -27.40 -4.59
N THR A 2 -7.17 -27.29 -3.37
CA THR A 2 -7.59 -26.02 -2.76
C THR A 2 -6.38 -25.36 -2.11
N VAL A 3 -5.85 -24.32 -2.75
CA VAL A 3 -4.80 -23.46 -2.17
C VAL A 3 -5.38 -22.85 -0.89
N THR A 4 -4.79 -23.17 0.25
CA THR A 4 -5.24 -22.61 1.53
C THR A 4 -4.78 -21.15 1.62
N PRO A 5 -5.52 -20.23 2.28
CA PRO A 5 -5.10 -18.84 2.44
C PRO A 5 -3.74 -18.65 3.12
N LYS A 6 -3.21 -19.70 3.77
CA LYS A 6 -1.88 -19.75 4.38
C LYS A 6 -0.72 -19.80 3.38
N GLU A 7 -0.98 -20.16 2.12
CA GLU A 7 0.06 -20.24 1.08
C GLU A 7 0.21 -18.93 0.29
N ALA A 8 -0.70 -17.97 0.44
CA ALA A 8 -0.76 -16.77 -0.40
C ALA A 8 0.30 -15.70 -0.09
N THR A 9 1.03 -15.73 1.04
CA THR A 9 2.08 -14.73 1.32
C THR A 9 3.12 -15.24 2.31
N LYS A 10 4.02 -16.13 1.89
CA LYS A 10 5.26 -16.37 2.66
C LYS A 10 6.26 -15.25 2.35
N LEU A 11 6.09 -14.12 3.02
CA LEU A 11 7.07 -13.03 3.02
C LEU A 11 8.31 -13.50 3.79
N SER A 12 9.49 -13.27 3.21
CA SER A 12 10.78 -13.41 3.87
C SER A 12 10.93 -12.37 5.00
N ARG A 13 11.90 -12.57 5.90
CA ARG A 13 12.18 -11.58 6.96
C ARG A 13 12.53 -10.19 6.40
N SER A 14 13.22 -10.15 5.26
CA SER A 14 13.54 -8.90 4.56
C SER A 14 12.27 -8.20 4.06
N GLU A 15 11.39 -8.94 3.39
CA GLU A 15 10.12 -8.41 2.88
C GLU A 15 9.19 -7.95 4.01
N ILE A 16 9.14 -8.68 5.13
CA ILE A 16 8.40 -8.25 6.32
C ILE A 16 8.96 -6.93 6.87
N SER A 17 10.28 -6.78 6.88
CA SER A 17 10.91 -5.53 7.31
C SER A 17 10.57 -4.38 6.35
N GLN A 18 10.60 -4.62 5.04
CA GLN A 18 10.23 -3.63 4.03
C GLN A 18 8.76 -3.22 4.15
N VAL A 19 7.84 -4.18 4.33
CA VAL A 19 6.42 -3.89 4.59
C VAL A 19 6.27 -2.98 5.81
N LYS A 20 6.97 -3.26 6.91
CA LYS A 20 6.88 -2.43 8.12
C LYS A 20 7.45 -1.02 7.92
N SER A 21 8.59 -0.89 7.25
CA SER A 21 9.18 0.42 6.96
C SER A 21 8.23 1.27 6.12
N LEU A 22 7.64 0.67 5.08
CA LEU A 22 6.68 1.35 4.21
C LEU A 22 5.39 1.70 4.91
N GLU A 23 4.88 0.80 5.76
CA GLU A 23 3.69 1.07 6.56
C GLU A 23 3.88 2.33 7.40
N ILE A 24 5.02 2.47 8.09
CA ILE A 24 5.35 3.67 8.89
C ILE A 24 5.44 4.93 8.03
N GLU A 25 6.03 4.83 6.83
CA GLU A 25 6.18 5.97 5.93
C GLU A 25 4.83 6.43 5.37
N ILE A 26 4.01 5.50 4.90
CA ILE A 26 2.66 5.74 4.42
C ILE A 26 1.79 6.31 5.55
N ASP A 27 1.85 5.75 6.77
CA ASP A 27 1.08 6.25 7.92
C ASP A 27 1.43 7.71 8.24
N LYS A 28 2.73 8.04 8.25
CA LYS A 28 3.20 9.42 8.44
C LYS A 28 2.73 10.32 7.29
N TYR A 29 2.81 9.85 6.05
CA TYR A 29 2.40 10.61 4.89
C TYR A 29 0.89 10.89 4.89
N LEU A 30 0.08 9.88 5.19
CA LEU A 30 -1.37 10.01 5.35
C LEU A 30 -1.71 10.96 6.50
N ALA A 31 -1.06 10.84 7.66
CA ALA A 31 -1.32 11.74 8.79
C ALA A 31 -1.07 13.22 8.44
N ASN A 32 -0.12 13.51 7.55
CA ASN A 32 0.23 14.88 7.15
C ASN A 32 -0.60 15.40 5.95
N ASN A 33 -1.04 14.52 5.04
CA ASN A 33 -1.65 14.92 3.77
C ASN A 33 -3.13 14.54 3.63
N TYR A 34 -3.63 13.64 4.47
CA TYR A 34 -5.03 13.23 4.42
C TYR A 34 -5.95 14.36 4.89
N ASN A 35 -6.94 14.67 4.06
CA ASN A 35 -8.11 15.43 4.44
C ASN A 35 -9.36 14.57 4.15
N ASP A 36 -10.43 14.75 4.91
CA ASP A 36 -11.64 13.88 4.91
C ASP A 36 -12.35 13.73 3.56
N SER A 37 -11.89 14.42 2.51
CA SER A 37 -12.51 14.43 1.19
C SER A 37 -11.53 14.12 0.04
N GLY A 38 -10.25 13.91 0.33
CA GLY A 38 -9.17 13.92 -0.65
C GLY A 38 -8.58 12.56 -0.94
N LYS A 39 -8.13 12.40 -2.19
CA LYS A 39 -7.19 11.34 -2.57
C LYS A 39 -5.80 11.75 -2.09
N VAL A 40 -5.06 10.82 -1.50
CA VAL A 40 -3.67 11.03 -1.13
C VAL A 40 -2.78 10.25 -2.08
N TYR A 41 -1.83 10.93 -2.71
CA TYR A 41 -0.91 10.36 -3.70
C TYR A 41 0.44 10.12 -3.03
N PHE A 42 0.78 8.86 -2.80
CA PHE A 42 2.06 8.47 -2.22
C PHE A 42 2.99 8.01 -3.34
N SER A 43 4.09 8.74 -3.56
CA SER A 43 5.12 8.36 -4.54
C SER A 43 5.82 7.09 -4.09
N THR A 44 5.89 6.10 -4.98
CA THR A 44 6.62 4.86 -4.76
C THR A 44 7.93 4.81 -5.53
N SER A 45 8.21 5.77 -6.42
CA SER A 45 9.39 5.79 -7.28
C SER A 45 10.72 5.80 -6.51
N ASP A 46 10.76 6.43 -5.33
CA ASP A 46 11.97 6.53 -4.50
C ASP A 46 12.19 5.31 -3.62
N ASN A 47 11.12 4.53 -3.41
CA ASN A 47 11.21 3.31 -2.67
C ASN A 47 11.46 2.21 -3.71
N ASP A 48 12.66 1.63 -3.70
CA ASP A 48 13.12 0.54 -4.58
C ASP A 48 12.33 -0.77 -4.31
N ILE A 49 11.02 -0.68 -4.46
CA ILE A 49 10.01 -1.70 -4.16
C ILE A 49 9.55 -2.24 -5.50
N SER A 50 10.47 -2.80 -6.26
CA SER A 50 10.12 -3.67 -7.39
C SER A 50 9.51 -5.01 -6.92
N ASN A 51 9.20 -5.17 -5.63
CA ASN A 51 8.68 -6.40 -5.05
C ASN A 51 7.15 -6.38 -4.91
N ASP A 52 6.49 -7.00 -5.89
CA ASP A 52 5.04 -7.19 -5.96
C ASP A 52 4.42 -7.74 -4.67
N LYS A 53 5.13 -8.58 -3.90
CA LYS A 53 4.60 -9.17 -2.66
C LYS A 53 4.48 -8.15 -1.53
N VAL A 54 5.45 -7.25 -1.41
CA VAL A 54 5.46 -6.18 -0.41
C VAL A 54 4.30 -5.24 -0.70
N PHE A 55 4.13 -4.82 -1.96
CA PHE A 55 2.99 -3.99 -2.37
C PHE A 55 1.65 -4.67 -2.16
N THR A 56 1.54 -5.94 -2.53
CA THR A 56 0.29 -6.69 -2.33
C THR A 56 -0.12 -6.72 -0.86
N GLU A 57 0.83 -6.91 0.06
CA GLU A 57 0.52 -6.92 1.50
C GLU A 57 0.18 -5.52 2.03
N ILE A 58 0.87 -4.47 1.59
CA ILE A 58 0.52 -3.08 1.93
C ILE A 58 -0.90 -2.75 1.46
N ILE A 59 -1.21 -3.01 0.19
CA ILE A 59 -2.53 -2.76 -0.38
C ILE A 59 -3.60 -3.48 0.45
N ARG A 60 -3.39 -4.78 0.70
CA ARG A 60 -4.32 -5.60 1.49
C ARG A 60 -4.54 -5.05 2.91
N LYS A 61 -3.50 -4.56 3.58
CA LYS A 61 -3.62 -3.99 4.93
C LYS A 61 -4.48 -2.74 4.95
N TYR A 62 -4.18 -1.78 4.08
CA TYR A 62 -4.90 -0.51 4.05
C TYR A 62 -6.32 -0.68 3.49
N GLU A 63 -6.56 -1.62 2.56
CA GLU A 63 -7.92 -1.98 2.14
C GLU A 63 -8.78 -2.54 3.28
N LYS A 64 -8.19 -3.35 4.18
CA LYS A 64 -8.85 -3.82 5.40
C LYS A 64 -9.11 -2.68 6.39
N ALA A 65 -8.25 -1.67 6.42
CA ALA A 65 -8.43 -0.46 7.22
C ALA A 65 -9.49 0.51 6.63
N GLY A 66 -10.09 0.17 5.48
CA GLY A 66 -11.18 0.94 4.88
C GLY A 66 -10.73 1.90 3.77
N TRP A 67 -9.49 1.80 3.32
CA TRP A 67 -9.01 2.57 2.17
C TRP A 67 -9.37 1.85 0.86
N LYS A 68 -9.48 2.60 -0.22
CA LYS A 68 -9.42 2.10 -1.58
C LYS A 68 -8.09 2.57 -2.14
N ILE A 69 -7.30 1.65 -2.69
CA ILE A 69 -5.95 1.93 -3.15
C ILE A 69 -5.89 1.66 -4.64
N THR A 70 -5.37 2.63 -5.40
CA THR A 70 -5.15 2.48 -6.84
C THR A 70 -3.67 2.67 -7.14
N ASN A 71 -3.07 1.76 -7.87
CA ASN A 71 -1.73 1.94 -8.41
C ASN A 71 -1.84 2.75 -9.71
N VAL A 72 -1.14 3.88 -9.78
CA VAL A 72 -1.09 4.77 -10.95
C VAL A 72 0.36 4.94 -11.33
N SER A 73 0.68 4.63 -12.59
CA SER A 73 1.99 4.85 -13.18
C SER A 73 1.83 5.82 -14.34
N ASP A 74 2.55 6.94 -14.31
CA ASP A 74 2.52 7.95 -15.37
C ASP A 74 3.91 8.51 -15.69
N ARG A 75 3.98 9.69 -16.33
CA ARG A 75 5.27 10.32 -16.71
C ARG A 75 6.01 10.92 -15.51
N GLU A 76 5.31 11.19 -14.41
CA GLU A 76 5.88 11.79 -13.20
C GLU A 76 6.36 10.73 -12.21
N GLY A 77 5.83 9.50 -12.30
CA GLY A 77 6.33 8.34 -11.56
C GLY A 77 5.27 7.28 -11.28
N ASP A 78 5.59 6.41 -10.33
CA ASP A 78 4.69 5.41 -9.78
C ASP A 78 4.10 5.89 -8.46
N TYR A 79 2.78 5.72 -8.28
CA TYR A 79 2.03 6.22 -7.14
C TYR A 79 1.05 5.18 -6.60
N LEU A 80 0.94 5.14 -5.27
CA LEU A 80 -0.22 4.57 -4.59
C LEU A 80 -1.19 5.70 -4.23
N VAL A 81 -2.40 5.61 -4.77
CA VAL A 81 -3.48 6.57 -4.51
C VAL A 81 -4.40 6.00 -3.44
N PHE A 82 -4.40 6.61 -2.26
CA PHE A 82 -5.25 6.27 -1.14
C PHE A 82 -6.53 7.11 -1.16
N GLU A 83 -7.68 6.45 -1.24
CA GLU A 83 -9.00 7.07 -1.20
C GLU A 83 -9.79 6.54 0.01
N PRO A 84 -10.41 7.37 0.84
CA PRO A 84 -11.29 6.87 1.89
C PRO A 84 -12.51 6.18 1.26
N ARG A 85 -12.81 4.93 1.65
CA ARG A 85 -14.09 4.32 1.25
C ARG A 85 -15.22 5.07 1.94
N ARG A 86 -15.89 5.95 1.20
CA ARG A 86 -17.14 6.55 1.64
C ARG A 86 -18.10 5.43 2.00
N ARG A 87 -18.45 5.30 3.28
CA ARG A 87 -19.61 4.51 3.70
C ARG A 87 -20.82 5.16 3.03
N LYS A 88 -21.35 4.50 2.01
CA LYS A 88 -22.68 4.82 1.47
C LYS A 88 -23.74 4.37 2.45
#